data_AF-A0A948FLZ5-F1
#
_entry.id   AF-A0A948FLZ5-F1
#
_cell.length_a   1.000
_cell.length_b   1.000
_cell.length_c   1.000
_cell.angle_alpha   90.00
_cell.angle_beta   90.00
_cell.angle_gamma   90.00
#
_symmetry.space_group_name_H-M   'P 1'
#
loop_
_entity.id
_entity.type
_entity.pdbx_description
1 polymer ?
#
loop_
_entity_poly.entity_id
_entity_poly.type
_entity_poly.pdbx_seq_one_letter_code
_entity_poly.pdbx_strand_id
1 'polypeptide(L)' 'MDAFKYGMPEEGGFGFGVARFVQKLVGLENVKDAELFPRDVNRVTP' A
#
# COMPACT_ATOMS: atom_id res chain seq x y z
N MET A 1 -3.15 -11.66 21.39
CA MET A 1 -4.62 -11.49 21.26
C MET A 1 -5.24 -10.75 22.46
N ASP A 2 -4.43 -10.29 23.43
CA ASP A 2 -4.90 -9.56 24.62
C ASP A 2 -5.62 -8.24 24.31
N ALA A 3 -5.36 -7.64 23.14
CA ALA A 3 -6.01 -6.41 22.67
C ALA A 3 -7.55 -6.54 22.55
N PHE A 4 -8.08 -7.76 22.41
CA PHE A 4 -9.51 -8.01 22.18
C PHE A 4 -10.24 -8.53 23.43
N LYS A 5 -9.55 -8.58 24.58
CA LYS A 5 -9.98 -9.33 25.76
C LYS A 5 -11.14 -8.71 26.54
N TYR A 6 -11.29 -7.38 26.51
CA TYR A 6 -12.26 -6.64 27.34
C TYR A 6 -13.41 -6.03 26.54
N GLY A 7 -13.75 -6.66 25.41
CA GLY A 7 -14.76 -6.18 24.48
C GLY A 7 -14.11 -5.35 23.37
N MET A 8 -14.24 -5.85 22.15
CA MET A 8 -13.91 -5.13 20.93
C MET A 8 -15.20 -4.86 20.16
N PRO A 9 -15.47 -3.61 19.74
CA PRO A 9 -16.59 -3.33 18.84
C PRO A 9 -16.43 -4.08 17.53
N GLU A 10 -17.53 -4.32 16.80
CA GLU A 10 -17.41 -4.82 15.44
C GLU A 10 -16.66 -3.79 14.59
N GLU A 11 -15.49 -4.18 14.12
CA GLU A 11 -14.60 -3.32 13.35
C GLU A 11 -14.18 -4.00 12.05
N GLY A 12 -13.95 -3.17 11.04
CA GLY A 12 -13.50 -3.57 9.73
C GLY A 12 -12.76 -2.42 9.06
N GLY A 13 -11.97 -2.76 8.05
CA GLY A 13 -11.21 -1.78 7.31
C GLY A 13 -10.76 -2.34 5.97
N PHE A 14 -10.14 -1.48 5.16
CA PHE A 14 -9.53 -1.89 3.91
C PHE A 14 -8.15 -1.25 3.76
N GLY A 15 -7.28 -1.93 3.03
CA GLY A 15 -5.99 -1.42 2.62
C GLY A 15 -6.06 -0.78 1.25
N PHE A 16 -5.29 0.28 1.03
CA PHE A 16 -5.24 0.98 -0.24
C PHE A 16 -3.81 1.33 -0.65
N GLY A 17 -3.42 0.95 -1.86
CA GLY A 17 -2.08 1.20 -2.38
C GLY A 17 -2.03 2.50 -3.17
N VAL A 18 -1.41 3.55 -2.61
CA VAL A 18 -1.33 4.88 -3.24
C VAL A 18 -0.64 4.83 -4.60
N ALA A 19 0.49 4.14 -4.72
CA ALA A 19 1.21 4.01 -6.01
C ALA A 19 0.35 3.32 -7.08
N ARG A 20 -0.38 2.27 -6.71
CA ARG A 20 -1.32 1.55 -7.61
C ARG A 20 -2.51 2.42 -8.01
N PHE A 21 -3.01 3.25 -7.08
CA PHE A 21 -4.07 4.20 -7.39
C PHE A 21 -3.60 5.25 -8.41
N VAL A 22 -2.45 5.88 -8.16
CA VAL A 22 -1.86 6.86 -9.07
C VAL A 22 -1.57 6.24 -10.44
N GLN A 23 -0.99 5.04 -10.48
CA GLN A 23 -0.75 4.28 -11.70
C GLN A 23 -2.04 4.17 -12.54
N LYS A 24 -3.16 3.81 -11.92
CA LYS A 24 -4.45 3.67 -12.61
C LYS A 24 -5.08 5.02 -12.96
N LEU A 25 -4.97 6.01 -12.08
CA LEU A 25 -5.53 7.34 -12.26
C LEU A 25 -4.98 8.03 -13.52
N VAL A 26 -3.68 7.89 -13.77
CA VAL A 26 -3.00 8.57 -14.88
C VAL A 26 -2.56 7.63 -16.02
N GLY A 27 -2.89 6.34 -15.92
CA GLY A 27 -2.68 5.37 -17.01
C GLY A 27 -1.23 4.89 -17.20
N LEU A 28 -0.45 4.77 -16.13
CA LEU A 28 0.95 4.30 -16.19
C LEU A 28 1.02 2.79 -16.42
N GLU A 29 1.98 2.36 -17.24
CA GLU A 29 2.21 0.95 -17.55
C GLU A 29 2.79 0.19 -16.33
N ASN A 30 3.66 0.85 -15.56
CA ASN A 30 4.30 0.26 -14.39
C ASN A 30 4.02 1.05 -13.10
N VAL A 31 3.81 0.35 -11.98
CA VAL A 31 3.64 0.97 -10.67
C VAL A 31 4.88 1.75 -10.22
N LYS A 32 6.07 1.33 -10.68
CA LYS A 32 7.33 2.00 -10.36
C LYS A 32 7.39 3.44 -10.86
N ASP A 33 6.66 3.75 -11.94
CA ASP A 33 6.58 5.11 -12.49
C ASP A 33 5.70 6.03 -11.63
N ALA A 34 4.93 5.46 -10.70
CA ALA A 34 4.11 6.17 -9.73
C ALA A 34 4.83 6.37 -8.37
N GLU A 35 6.10 5.98 -8.25
CA GLU A 35 6.90 6.10 -7.03
C GLU A 35 8.16 6.92 -7.28
N LEU A 36 8.55 7.77 -6.32
CA LEU A 36 9.74 8.63 -6.47
C LEU A 36 11.05 7.84 -6.41
N PHE A 37 11.13 6.84 -5.54
CA PHE A 37 12.29 5.96 -5.38
C PHE A 37 11.82 4.49 -5.36
N PRO A 38 11.45 3.91 -6.51
CA PRO A 38 10.83 2.58 -6.54
C PRO A 38 11.73 1.50 -5.93
N ARG A 39 11.15 0.68 -5.05
CA ARG A 39 11.83 -0.42 -4.35
C ARG A 39 11.40 -1.76 -4.91
N ASP A 40 12.36 -2.63 -5.17
CA ASP A 40 12.10 -4.04 -5.50
C ASP A 40 13.20 -4.94 -4.91
N VAL A 41 13.12 -6.25 -5.20
CA VAL A 41 14.08 -7.25 -4.68
C VAL A 41 15.52 -6.95 -5.12
N ASN A 42 15.71 -6.33 -6.29
CA ASN A 42 17.01 -6.05 -6.90
C ASN A 42 17.45 -4.58 -6.75
N ARG A 43 16.54 -3.65 -6.45
CA ARG A 43 16.82 -2.21 -6.30
C ARG A 43 16.55 -1.75 -4.87
N VAL A 44 17.65 -1.44 -4.16
CA VAL A 44 17.64 -0.99 -2.76
C VAL A 44 18.24 0.41 -2.56
N THR A 45 18.86 0.97 -3.58
CA THR A 45 19.42 2.32 -3.60
C THR A 45 18.58 3.25 -4.48
N PRO A 46 18.55 4.56 -4.20
CA PRO A 46 18.13 5.56 -5.18
C PRO A 46 18.91 5.43 -6.48
#